data_AF-A0A7X7H8Q8-F1
#
_entry.id   AF-A0A7X7H8Q8-F1
#
_cell.length_a   1.000
_cell.length_b   1.000
_cell.length_c   1.000
_cell.angle_alpha   90.00
_cell.angle_beta   90.00
_cell.angle_gamma   90.00
#
_symmetry.space_group_name_H-M   'P 1'
#
loop_
_entity.id
_entity.type
_entity.pdbx_description
1 polymer ?
#
loop_
_entity_poly.entity_id
_entity_poly.type
_entity_poly.pdbx_seq_one_letter_code
_entity_poly.pdbx_strand_id
1 'polypeptide(L)'
;RKHESRDKAVSQSDEVMASIKRHSTIKHRYENGSQVSDWSMYLEIPKKALGFADGESLSGQIIKANFYKCGDETPEPHYISWNRIDLPEPNFHVPQFFGLLELE
;
A
#
# COMPACT_ATOMS: atom_id res chain seq x y z
N ARG A 1 20.02 -0.99 -2.87
CA ARG A 1 19.34 0.11 -3.59
C ARG A 1 19.51 1.39 -2.79
N LYS A 2 19.92 2.50 -3.43
CA LYS A 2 19.99 3.81 -2.76
C LYS A 2 18.58 4.40 -2.73
N HIS A 3 18.11 4.83 -1.57
CA HIS A 3 16.84 5.57 -1.47
C HIS A 3 17.04 6.96 -2.09
N GLU A 4 16.16 7.35 -3.00
CA GLU A 4 16.15 8.68 -3.63
C GLU A 4 14.88 9.44 -3.26
N SER A 5 14.95 10.77 -3.28
CA SER A 5 13.81 11.62 -2.91
C SER A 5 12.67 11.48 -3.93
N ARG A 6 11.45 11.78 -3.47
CA ARG A 6 10.23 11.72 -4.30
C ARG A 6 10.34 12.54 -5.58
N ASP A 7 11.10 13.63 -5.57
CA ASP A 7 11.27 14.53 -6.73
C ASP A 7 12.05 13.90 -7.88
N LYS A 8 12.74 12.78 -7.61
CA LYS A 8 13.46 11.97 -8.62
C LYS A 8 12.70 10.70 -8.99
N ALA A 9 11.52 10.47 -8.40
CA ALA A 9 10.73 9.29 -8.71
C ALA A 9 10.26 9.35 -10.16
N VAL A 10 10.43 8.23 -10.87
CA VAL A 10 9.93 8.04 -12.23
C VAL A 10 8.76 7.07 -12.16
N SER A 11 7.68 7.38 -12.89
CA SER A 11 6.54 6.48 -13.02
C SER A 11 6.99 5.12 -13.59
N GLN A 12 6.40 4.04 -13.06
CA GLN A 12 6.55 2.72 -13.66
C GLN A 12 5.89 2.67 -15.04
N SER A 13 6.34 1.76 -15.91
CA SER A 13 5.74 1.60 -17.23
C SER A 13 4.31 1.06 -17.14
N ASP A 14 3.49 1.38 -18.13
CA ASP A 14 2.11 0.90 -18.24
C ASP A 14 2.05 -0.64 -18.24
N GLU A 15 3.02 -1.29 -18.87
CA GLU A 15 3.14 -2.76 -18.88
C GLU A 15 3.31 -3.34 -17.47
N VAL A 16 4.17 -2.74 -16.64
CA VAL A 16 4.37 -3.16 -15.25
C VAL A 16 3.09 -2.91 -14.46
N MET A 17 2.45 -1.76 -14.63
CA MET A 17 1.23 -1.40 -13.91
C MET A 17 0.03 -2.29 -14.28
N ALA A 18 -0.06 -2.72 -15.54
CA ALA A 18 -1.05 -3.67 -16.03
C ALA A 18 -0.83 -5.09 -15.50
N SER A 19 0.40 -5.46 -15.14
CA SER A 19 0.72 -6.77 -14.57
C SER A 19 0.23 -6.97 -13.14
N ILE A 20 -0.07 -5.87 -12.42
CA ILE A 20 -0.64 -5.91 -11.07
C ILE A 20 -2.13 -6.21 -11.17
N LYS A 21 -2.57 -7.38 -10.69
CA LYS A 21 -4.01 -7.70 -10.65
C LYS A 21 -4.64 -7.13 -9.40
N ARG A 22 -5.87 -6.65 -9.55
CA ARG A 22 -6.63 -5.97 -8.51
C ARG A 22 -8.00 -6.60 -8.44
N HIS A 23 -8.38 -7.02 -7.25
CA HIS A 23 -9.65 -7.68 -7.03
C HIS A 23 -10.32 -7.00 -5.85
N SER A 24 -11.59 -6.66 -6.02
CA SER A 24 -12.32 -5.92 -5.01
C SER A 24 -13.78 -6.34 -4.97
N THR A 25 -14.36 -6.32 -3.78
CA THR A 25 -15.80 -6.42 -3.58
C THR A 25 -16.31 -5.13 -2.96
N ILE A 26 -17.56 -4.77 -3.24
CA ILE A 26 -18.26 -3.75 -2.48
C ILE A 26 -19.72 -4.14 -2.37
N LYS A 27 -20.26 -4.05 -1.16
CA LYS A 27 -21.65 -4.31 -0.84
C LYS A 27 -22.19 -3.16 -0.02
N HIS A 28 -23.09 -2.40 -0.63
CA HIS A 28 -23.81 -1.36 0.08
C HIS A 28 -24.91 -1.98 0.95
N ARG A 29 -25.05 -1.45 2.16
CA ARG A 29 -26.10 -1.76 3.12
C ARG A 29 -26.63 -0.46 3.71
N TYR A 30 -27.77 -0.54 4.38
CA TYR A 30 -28.33 0.60 5.10
C TYR A 30 -28.45 0.25 6.57
N GLU A 31 -27.91 1.09 7.43
CA GLU A 31 -27.95 0.96 8.88
C GLU A 31 -28.40 2.29 9.47
N ASN A 32 -29.43 2.27 10.33
CA ASN A 32 -29.95 3.48 11.00
C ASN A 32 -30.24 4.66 10.04
N GLY A 33 -30.73 4.37 8.84
CA GLY A 33 -31.04 5.40 7.83
C GLY A 33 -29.83 5.94 7.06
N SER A 34 -28.63 5.40 7.27
CA SER A 34 -27.39 5.77 6.57
C SER A 34 -26.89 4.62 5.70
N GLN A 35 -26.35 4.93 4.51
CA GLN A 35 -25.70 3.92 3.67
C GLN A 35 -24.31 3.62 4.24
N VAL A 36 -24.05 2.34 4.50
CA VAL A 36 -22.73 1.79 4.86
C VAL A 36 -22.24 0.85 3.76
N SER A 37 -20.94 0.59 3.69
CA SER A 37 -20.38 -0.29 2.66
C SER A 37 -19.37 -1.25 3.25
N ASP A 38 -19.63 -2.55 3.08
CA ASP A 38 -18.62 -3.57 3.32
C ASP A 38 -17.86 -3.79 2.02
N TRP A 39 -16.55 -3.78 2.08
CA TRP A 39 -15.71 -4.01 0.92
C TRP A 39 -14.46 -4.78 1.32
N SER A 40 -13.92 -5.52 0.37
CA SER A 40 -12.62 -6.18 0.49
C SER A 40 -11.81 -5.88 -0.76
N MET A 41 -10.49 -5.90 -0.62
CA MET A 41 -9.56 -5.73 -1.73
C MET A 41 -8.36 -6.65 -1.53
N TYR A 42 -7.90 -7.27 -2.62
CA TYR A 42 -6.60 -7.94 -2.66
C TYR A 42 -5.86 -7.62 -3.96
N LEU A 43 -4.54 -7.65 -3.88
CA LEU A 43 -3.64 -7.35 -4.99
C LEU A 43 -2.72 -8.55 -5.23
N GLU A 44 -2.57 -8.95 -6.49
CA GLU A 44 -1.46 -9.80 -6.91
C GLU A 44 -0.40 -8.91 -7.53
N ILE A 45 0.68 -8.64 -6.79
CA ILE A 45 1.78 -7.76 -7.21
C ILE A 45 2.96 -8.63 -7.66
N PRO A 46 3.31 -8.67 -8.95
CA PRO A 46 4.50 -9.37 -9.39
C PRO A 46 5.76 -8.80 -8.72
N LYS A 47 6.67 -9.66 -8.25
CA LYS A 47 7.90 -9.23 -7.57
C LYS A 47 8.74 -8.24 -8.40
N LYS A 48 8.74 -8.38 -9.74
CA LYS A 48 9.39 -7.43 -10.66
C LYS A 48 8.85 -6.01 -10.55
N ALA A 49 7.55 -5.84 -10.23
CA ALA A 49 6.93 -4.54 -10.04
C ALA A 49 7.39 -3.85 -8.73
N LEU A 50 7.84 -4.64 -7.75
CA LEU A 50 8.55 -4.15 -6.56
C LEU A 50 10.07 -4.00 -6.80
N GLY A 51 10.52 -4.43 -7.97
CA GLY A 51 11.89 -4.32 -8.46
C GLY A 51 12.83 -5.46 -8.02
N PHE A 52 12.29 -6.58 -7.56
CA PHE A 52 13.08 -7.80 -7.42
C PHE A 52 13.44 -8.36 -8.80
N ALA A 53 14.59 -9.03 -8.91
CA ALA A 53 15.00 -9.65 -10.19
C ALA A 53 14.16 -10.91 -10.50
N ASP A 54 14.08 -11.30 -11.77
CA ASP A 54 13.25 -12.45 -12.20
C ASP A 54 13.63 -13.77 -11.51
N GLY A 55 14.92 -13.99 -11.25
CA GLY A 55 15.43 -15.16 -10.53
C GLY A 55 15.52 -15.02 -9.01
N GLU A 56 15.17 -13.86 -8.45
CA GLU A 56 15.34 -13.59 -7.02
C GLU A 56 14.28 -14.30 -6.18
N SER A 57 14.72 -15.13 -5.22
CA SER A 57 13.81 -15.75 -4.25
C SER A 57 13.39 -14.73 -3.21
N LEU A 58 12.09 -14.64 -2.93
CA LEU A 58 11.57 -13.81 -1.84
C LEU A 58 11.56 -14.55 -0.50
N SER A 59 11.53 -15.88 -0.51
CA SER A 59 11.46 -16.70 0.70
C SER A 59 12.66 -16.44 1.63
N GLY A 60 12.37 -16.19 2.89
CA GLY A 60 13.31 -15.81 3.95
C GLY A 60 13.82 -14.37 3.87
N GLN A 61 13.37 -13.54 2.91
CA GLN A 61 13.77 -12.14 2.85
C GLN A 61 13.02 -11.30 3.87
N ILE A 62 13.73 -10.40 4.53
CA ILE A 62 13.13 -9.36 5.38
C ILE A 62 13.16 -8.04 4.62
N ILE A 63 11.98 -7.47 4.37
CA ILE A 63 11.83 -6.18 3.69
C ILE A 63 11.30 -5.12 4.65
N LYS A 64 11.57 -3.85 4.34
CA LYS A 64 10.95 -2.71 5.02
C LYS A 64 9.68 -2.30 4.28
N ALA A 65 8.54 -2.32 4.96
CA ALA A 65 7.25 -1.97 4.37
C ALA A 65 6.31 -1.29 5.37
N ASN A 66 5.25 -0.67 4.85
CA ASN A 66 4.10 -0.24 5.63
C ASN A 66 2.83 -0.31 4.77
N PHE A 67 1.66 -0.35 5.40
CA PHE A 67 0.35 -0.45 4.75
C PHE A 67 -0.58 0.63 5.30
N TYR A 68 -1.39 1.24 4.45
CA TYR A 68 -2.13 2.45 4.79
C TYR A 68 -3.62 2.36 4.41
N LYS A 69 -4.45 3.08 5.16
CA LYS A 69 -5.83 3.44 4.77
C LYS A 69 -6.03 4.93 4.98
N CYS A 70 -6.51 5.62 3.95
CA CYS A 70 -6.86 7.04 4.01
C CYS A 70 -8.25 7.32 3.42
N GLY A 71 -8.73 8.53 3.65
CA GLY A 71 -10.04 9.00 3.20
C GLY A 71 -10.17 10.52 3.32
N ASP A 72 -9.27 11.24 2.68
CA ASP A 72 -9.14 12.71 2.77
C ASP A 72 -10.42 13.44 2.38
N GLU A 73 -11.14 12.93 1.37
CA GLU A 73 -12.40 13.50 0.86
C GLU A 73 -13.66 12.82 1.44
N THR A 74 -13.52 11.97 2.46
CA THR A 74 -14.67 11.37 3.14
C THR A 74 -15.26 12.33 4.18
N PRO A 75 -16.53 12.17 4.61
CA PRO A 75 -17.13 13.05 5.63
C PRO A 75 -16.30 13.14 6.92
N GLU A 76 -15.61 12.06 7.29
CA GLU A 76 -14.70 12.00 8.44
C GLU A 76 -13.30 11.62 7.94
N PRO A 77 -12.41 12.61 7.69
CA PRO A 77 -11.05 12.37 7.24
C PRO A 77 -10.27 11.47 8.21
N HIS A 78 -9.50 10.52 7.67
CA HIS A 78 -8.77 9.56 8.48
C HIS A 78 -7.49 9.08 7.80
N TYR A 79 -6.49 8.75 8.63
CA TYR A 79 -5.16 8.31 8.21
C TYR A 79 -4.67 7.20 9.14
N ILE A 80 -4.58 5.97 8.63
CA ILE A 80 -4.28 4.76 9.41
C ILE A 80 -3.07 4.06 8.79
N SER A 81 -2.18 3.53 9.63
CA SER A 81 -1.00 2.76 9.22
C SER A 81 -0.87 1.46 10.00
N TRP A 82 -0.28 0.43 9.39
CA TRP A 82 0.06 -0.82 10.08
C TRP A 82 1.20 -0.61 11.08
N ASN A 83 2.34 -0.08 10.62
CA ASN A 83 3.44 0.29 11.51
C ASN A 83 3.33 1.78 11.88
N ARG A 84 3.40 2.08 13.18
CA ARG A 84 3.18 3.43 13.72
C ARG A 84 4.14 4.45 13.11
N ILE A 85 3.57 5.58 12.66
CA ILE A 85 4.30 6.78 12.24
C ILE A 85 4.13 7.84 13.33
N ASP A 86 5.25 8.33 13.87
CA ASP A 86 5.27 9.29 14.98
C ASP A 86 5.69 10.68 14.46
N LEU A 87 4.76 11.34 13.77
CA LEU A 87 4.95 12.67 13.20
C LEU A 87 3.80 13.59 13.63
N PRO A 88 4.04 14.90 13.75
CA PRO A 88 3.01 15.85 14.16
C PRO A 88 1.86 15.98 13.16
N GLU A 89 2.10 15.67 11.88
CA GLU A 89 1.13 15.75 10.80
C GLU A 89 1.12 14.44 9.98
N PRO A 90 -0.02 14.06 9.37
CA PRO A 90 -0.11 12.86 8.54
C PRO A 90 0.87 12.90 7.36
N ASN A 91 1.81 11.95 7.34
CA ASN A 91 2.74 11.76 6.23
C ASN A 91 3.10 10.27 6.10
N PHE A 92 2.73 9.65 4.98
CA PHE A 92 3.03 8.24 4.70
C PHE A 92 4.38 8.02 3.99
N HIS A 93 5.00 9.06 3.43
CA HIS A 93 6.22 8.95 2.64
C HIS A 93 7.48 9.06 3.50
N VAL A 94 7.55 8.25 4.57
CA VAL A 94 8.60 8.32 5.60
C VAL A 94 9.20 6.95 5.90
N PRO A 95 10.17 6.48 5.09
CA PRO A 95 10.72 5.12 5.16
C PRO A 95 11.34 4.74 6.51
N GLN A 96 11.73 5.71 7.33
CA GLN A 96 12.25 5.47 8.68
C GLN A 96 11.21 4.83 9.62
N PHE A 97 9.92 4.97 9.32
CA PHE A 97 8.82 4.37 10.06
C PHE A 97 8.28 3.08 9.42
N PHE A 98 8.99 2.49 8.46
CA PHE A 98 8.57 1.19 7.91
C PHE A 98 8.85 0.07 8.92
N GLY A 99 7.90 -0.86 9.03
CA GLY A 99 8.06 -2.11 9.79
C GLY A 99 8.90 -3.13 9.01
N LEU A 100 9.26 -4.22 9.68
CA LEU A 100 9.93 -5.37 9.05
C LEU A 100 8.87 -6.41 8.66
N LEU A 101 8.88 -6.83 7.40
CA LEU A 101 8.05 -7.89 6.87
C LEU A 101 8.94 -9.04 6.42
N GLU A 102 8.79 -10.21 7.04
CA GLU A 102 9.41 -11.45 6.59
C GLU A 102 8.54 -12.10 5.52
N LEU A 103 9.16 -12.42 4.39
CA LEU A 103 8.51 -13.09 3.26
C LEU A 103 8.81 -14.58 3.38
N GLU A 104 7.78 -15.39 3.64
CA GLU A 104 7.89 -16.85 3.75
C GLU A 104 8.18 -17.53 2.40
#